data_AF-A0A9X3BQT2-F1
#
_entry.id   AF-A0A9X3BQT2-F1
#
_cell.length_a   1.000
_cell.length_b   1.000
_cell.length_c   1.000
_cell.angle_alpha   90.00
_cell.angle_beta   90.00
_cell.angle_gamma   90.00
#
_symmetry.space_group_name_H-M   'P 1'
#
loop_
_entity.id
_entity.type
_entity.pdbx_description
1 polymer ?
#
loop_
_entity_poly.entity_id
_entity_poly.type
_entity_poly.pdbx_seq_one_letter_code
_entity_poly.pdbx_strand_id
1 'polypeptide(L)'
;MRARFASVLLLALTACAHPPPEDAESTATRPVLEVRHDTDVLARTFPALGAPVSASWIRWDNAGDASRATAVWIDAVVQVTKPTMDSLLRQHDTEPSTHRPAVQKPLEADVPAGPFRTGVELNMAFSPGRMSTRVFLDPPRDTVVLQSSEIS
;
A
#
# COMPACT_ATOMS: atom_id res chain seq x y z
N MET A 1 35.54 66.83 -34.04
CA MET A 1 34.60 67.08 -35.16
C MET A 1 33.19 67.07 -34.58
N ARG A 2 32.46 68.19 -34.70
CA ARG A 2 31.06 68.37 -34.25
C ARG A 2 30.09 67.87 -35.33
N ALA A 3 29.00 67.22 -34.95
CA ALA A 3 27.65 67.26 -35.56
C ALA A 3 26.84 66.03 -35.13
N ARG A 4 25.51 66.01 -35.00
CA ARG A 4 24.43 66.98 -34.75
C ARG A 4 23.17 66.11 -34.49
N PHE A 5 22.32 66.60 -33.60
CA PHE A 5 20.94 66.23 -33.26
C PHE A 5 20.06 65.55 -34.32
N ALA A 6 19.20 64.60 -33.88
CA ALA A 6 17.75 64.47 -34.18
C ALA A 6 17.20 63.20 -33.50
N SER A 7 16.42 63.30 -32.42
CA SER A 7 14.94 63.38 -32.39
C SER A 7 14.19 62.05 -32.61
N VAL A 8 13.57 61.60 -31.49
CA VAL A 8 12.21 61.03 -31.34
C VAL A 8 11.86 59.70 -32.01
N LEU A 9 11.59 58.68 -31.18
CA LEU A 9 10.30 57.95 -31.23
C LEU A 9 10.03 57.23 -29.89
N LEU A 10 8.99 57.69 -29.19
CA LEU A 10 8.34 56.94 -28.11
C LEU A 10 7.50 55.82 -28.72
N LEU A 11 7.80 54.57 -28.37
CA LEU A 11 6.91 53.42 -28.54
C LEU A 11 6.67 52.81 -27.16
N ALA A 12 5.55 53.18 -26.56
CA ALA A 12 5.02 52.52 -25.37
C ALA A 12 4.45 51.16 -25.79
N LEU A 13 5.20 50.09 -25.57
CA LEU A 13 4.67 48.72 -25.58
C LEU A 13 4.37 48.34 -24.13
N THR A 14 3.14 48.64 -23.68
CA THR A 14 2.55 47.95 -22.54
C THR A 14 2.27 46.51 -22.97
N ALA A 15 3.30 45.66 -22.91
CA ALA A 15 3.11 44.23 -22.92
C ALA A 15 2.38 43.89 -21.61
N CYS A 16 1.10 43.54 -21.71
CA CYS A 16 0.38 42.88 -20.62
C CYS A 16 1.15 41.61 -20.29
N ALA A 17 1.95 41.65 -19.22
CA ALA A 17 2.47 40.46 -18.59
C ALA A 17 1.26 39.69 -18.07
N HIS A 18 0.84 38.67 -18.81
CA HIS A 18 0.00 37.61 -18.26
C HIS A 18 0.82 36.99 -17.12
N PRO A 19 0.32 37.00 -15.86
CA PRO A 19 0.90 36.11 -14.87
C PRO A 19 0.77 34.67 -15.41
N PRO A 20 1.80 33.82 -15.22
CA PRO A 20 1.65 32.40 -15.51
C PRO A 20 0.44 31.89 -14.69
N PRO A 21 -0.33 30.93 -15.22
CA PRO A 21 -1.34 30.28 -14.40
C PRO A 21 -0.63 29.79 -13.15
N GLU A 22 -1.05 30.31 -12.00
CA GLU A 22 -0.75 29.68 -10.72
C GLU A 22 -1.13 28.22 -10.93
N ASP A 23 -0.12 27.35 -10.88
CA ASP A 23 -0.33 25.93 -10.77
C ASP A 23 -1.27 25.78 -9.57
N ALA A 24 -2.56 25.62 -9.87
CA ALA A 24 -3.52 25.11 -8.92
C ALA A 24 -3.01 23.70 -8.65
N GLU A 25 -2.08 23.62 -7.70
CA GLU A 25 -1.67 22.41 -7.04
C GLU A 25 -2.97 21.83 -6.53
N SER A 26 -3.49 20.90 -7.33
CA SER A 26 -4.67 20.13 -7.03
C SER A 26 -4.31 19.38 -5.77
N THR A 27 -4.63 19.99 -4.63
CA THR A 27 -4.69 19.39 -3.31
C THR A 27 -5.91 18.48 -3.30
N ALA A 28 -5.98 17.57 -4.28
CA ALA A 28 -6.68 16.31 -4.13
C ALA A 28 -5.91 15.55 -3.07
N THR A 29 -6.18 15.86 -1.80
CA THR A 29 -5.69 15.11 -0.66
C THR A 29 -6.16 13.68 -0.87
N ARG A 30 -5.25 12.80 -1.30
CA ARG A 30 -5.50 11.36 -1.32
C ARG A 30 -6.01 10.99 0.07
N PRO A 31 -7.16 10.29 0.18
CA PRO A 31 -7.69 9.93 1.49
C PRO A 31 -6.61 9.23 2.30
N VAL A 32 -6.45 9.65 3.55
CA VAL A 32 -5.51 9.04 4.48
C VAL A 32 -5.91 7.59 4.66
N LEU A 33 -4.97 6.68 4.43
CA LEU A 33 -5.20 5.25 4.63
C LEU A 33 -5.42 4.98 6.13
N GLU A 34 -6.58 4.44 6.48
CA GLU A 34 -6.93 4.11 7.87
C GLU A 34 -6.24 2.80 8.29
N VAL A 35 -5.50 2.85 9.40
CA VAL A 35 -4.95 1.66 10.05
C VAL A 35 -5.98 1.10 11.02
N ARG A 36 -6.48 -0.08 10.70
CA ARG A 36 -7.44 -0.84 11.49
C ARG A 36 -6.73 -1.88 12.35
N HIS A 37 -7.37 -2.23 13.47
CA HIS A 37 -6.81 -3.18 14.44
C HIS A 37 -7.76 -4.31 14.82
N ASP A 38 -8.97 -4.33 14.25
CA ASP A 38 -9.96 -5.35 14.54
C ASP A 38 -9.55 -6.71 13.95
N THR A 39 -9.30 -7.67 14.83
CA THR A 39 -8.84 -9.04 14.49
C THR A 39 -9.97 -9.89 13.94
N ASP A 40 -11.19 -9.73 14.45
CA ASP A 40 -12.35 -10.56 14.07
C ASP A 40 -12.74 -10.40 12.61
N VAL A 41 -12.69 -9.18 12.05
CA VAL A 41 -12.97 -8.96 10.63
C VAL A 41 -11.88 -9.62 9.80
N LEU A 42 -10.61 -9.41 10.17
CA LEU A 42 -9.48 -9.95 9.43
C LEU A 42 -9.46 -11.49 9.45
N ALA A 43 -9.78 -12.10 10.58
CA ALA A 43 -9.90 -13.56 10.72
C ALA A 43 -11.08 -14.13 9.91
N ARG A 44 -12.19 -13.40 9.79
CA ARG A 44 -13.28 -13.79 8.88
C ARG A 44 -12.87 -13.70 7.41
N THR A 45 -12.07 -12.69 7.04
CA THR A 45 -11.54 -12.55 5.69
C THR A 45 -10.49 -13.61 5.39
N PHE A 46 -9.60 -13.93 6.34
CA PHE A 46 -8.53 -14.92 6.18
C PHE A 46 -8.62 -15.98 7.30
N PRO A 47 -9.46 -17.01 7.16
CA PRO A 47 -9.70 -18.01 8.22
C PRO A 47 -8.44 -18.75 8.70
N ALA A 48 -7.41 -18.87 7.85
CA ALA A 48 -6.13 -19.48 8.21
C ALA A 48 -5.38 -18.73 9.35
N LEU A 49 -5.78 -17.47 9.65
CA LEU A 49 -5.28 -16.72 10.80
C LEU A 49 -5.77 -17.27 12.15
N GLY A 50 -6.81 -18.10 12.17
CA GLY A 50 -7.41 -18.62 13.41
C GLY A 50 -7.98 -17.49 14.28
N ALA A 51 -7.50 -17.38 15.51
CA ALA A 51 -7.86 -16.30 16.44
C ALA A 51 -6.61 -15.44 16.74
N PRO A 52 -6.34 -14.38 15.96
CA PRO A 52 -5.18 -13.52 16.15
C PRO A 52 -5.14 -12.87 17.53
N VAL A 53 -3.92 -12.68 18.05
CA VAL A 53 -3.67 -11.93 19.28
C VAL A 53 -3.81 -10.43 19.03
N SER A 54 -3.29 -9.95 17.90
CA SER A 54 -3.41 -8.56 17.44
C SER A 54 -3.27 -8.47 15.93
N ALA A 55 -3.71 -7.35 15.36
CA ALA A 55 -3.51 -7.03 13.95
C ALA A 55 -3.37 -5.52 13.76
N SER A 56 -2.60 -5.13 12.75
CA SER A 56 -2.60 -3.81 12.13
C SER A 56 -2.82 -4.01 10.64
N TRP A 57 -3.87 -3.45 10.05
CA TRP A 57 -4.19 -3.68 8.65
C TRP A 57 -4.85 -2.48 7.97
N ILE A 58 -4.66 -2.39 6.66
CA ILE A 58 -5.21 -1.33 5.82
C ILE A 58 -5.94 -2.00 4.66
N ARG A 59 -7.15 -1.51 4.36
CA ARG A 59 -7.89 -1.84 3.15
C ARG A 59 -8.10 -0.58 2.33
N TRP A 60 -7.88 -0.69 1.02
CA TRP A 60 -8.14 0.40 0.08
C TRP A 60 -8.63 -0.14 -1.24
N ASP A 61 -9.19 0.73 -2.07
CA ASP A 61 -9.65 0.39 -3.41
C ASP A 61 -9.24 1.49 -4.41
N ASN A 62 -9.58 1.27 -5.69
CA ASN A 62 -9.41 2.25 -6.75
C ASN A 62 -10.71 3.00 -7.07
N ALA A 63 -11.60 3.17 -6.08
CA ALA A 63 -12.86 3.87 -6.29
C ALA A 63 -12.64 5.29 -6.86
N GLY A 64 -13.54 5.72 -7.76
CA GLY A 64 -13.48 7.03 -8.41
C GLY A 64 -13.10 6.99 -9.89
N ASP A 65 -12.71 5.83 -10.43
CA ASP A 65 -12.48 5.63 -11.87
C ASP A 65 -13.42 4.54 -12.43
N ALA A 66 -14.62 4.95 -12.82
CA ALA A 66 -15.65 4.07 -13.37
C ALA A 66 -15.27 3.42 -14.72
N SER A 67 -14.17 3.84 -15.34
CA SER A 67 -13.68 3.27 -16.60
C SER A 67 -12.80 2.02 -16.42
N ARG A 68 -12.45 1.69 -15.16
CA ARG A 68 -11.53 0.59 -14.82
C ARG A 68 -12.23 -0.49 -14.00
N ALA A 69 -11.69 -1.71 -14.07
CA ALA A 69 -12.08 -2.81 -13.18
C ALA A 69 -11.91 -2.39 -11.70
N THR A 70 -12.80 -2.86 -10.83
CA THR A 70 -12.74 -2.53 -9.41
C THR A 70 -11.69 -3.40 -8.76
N ALA A 71 -10.72 -2.79 -8.10
CA ALA A 71 -9.65 -3.46 -7.38
C ALA A 71 -9.70 -3.07 -5.91
N VAL A 72 -9.69 -4.07 -5.04
CA VAL A 72 -9.64 -3.94 -3.59
C VAL A 72 -8.35 -4.60 -3.11
N TRP A 73 -7.65 -3.94 -2.20
CA TRP A 73 -6.42 -4.46 -1.61
C TRP A 73 -6.48 -4.47 -0.09
N ILE A 74 -5.75 -5.39 0.51
CA ILE A 74 -5.55 -5.49 1.95
C ILE A 74 -4.06 -5.78 2.22
N ASP A 75 -3.43 -4.93 3.01
CA ASP A 75 -2.15 -5.25 3.65
C ASP A 75 -2.38 -5.42 5.14
N ALA A 76 -1.72 -6.42 5.75
CA ALA A 76 -1.86 -6.68 7.17
C ALA A 76 -0.56 -7.18 7.80
N VAL A 77 -0.33 -6.79 9.05
CA VAL A 77 0.65 -7.39 9.96
C VAL A 77 -0.13 -7.97 11.14
N VAL A 78 -0.04 -9.29 11.33
CA VAL A 78 -0.90 -10.02 12.25
C VAL A 78 -0.07 -10.86 13.20
N GLN A 79 -0.26 -10.66 14.50
CA GLN A 79 0.26 -11.55 15.52
C GLN A 79 -0.70 -12.72 15.69
N VAL A 80 -0.31 -13.92 15.27
CA VAL A 80 -1.11 -15.13 15.51
C VAL A 80 -0.68 -15.82 16.80
N THR A 81 -1.48 -16.80 17.24
CA THR A 81 -1.07 -17.66 18.35
C THR A 81 0.07 -18.59 17.90
N LYS A 82 0.94 -18.97 18.83
CA LYS A 82 1.99 -19.97 18.56
C LYS A 82 1.43 -21.28 17.97
N PRO A 83 0.34 -21.89 18.49
CA PRO A 83 -0.26 -23.06 17.87
C PRO A 83 -0.69 -22.84 16.41
N THR A 84 -1.20 -21.65 16.06
CA THR A 84 -1.55 -21.30 14.68
C THR A 84 -0.30 -21.24 13.81
N MET A 85 0.76 -20.51 14.23
CA MET A 85 2.01 -20.44 13.50
C MET A 85 2.62 -21.83 13.29
N ASP A 86 2.67 -22.64 14.35
CA ASP A 86 3.18 -24.01 14.26
C ASP A 86 2.32 -24.87 13.30
N SER A 87 1.00 -24.63 13.24
CA SER A 87 0.12 -25.32 12.27
C SER A 87 0.42 -24.90 10.83
N LEU A 88 0.55 -23.59 10.57
CA LEU A 88 0.89 -23.06 9.24
C LEU A 88 2.20 -23.65 8.71
N LEU A 89 3.21 -23.76 9.59
CA LEU A 89 4.52 -24.30 9.23
C LEU A 89 4.52 -25.82 9.02
N ARG A 90 3.59 -26.56 9.66
CA ARG A 90 3.45 -28.01 9.47
C ARG A 90 2.58 -28.39 8.29
N GLN A 91 1.56 -27.59 7.98
CA GLN A 91 0.55 -27.90 6.97
C GLN A 91 0.91 -27.42 5.57
N HIS A 92 1.86 -26.50 5.46
CA HIS A 92 2.23 -25.89 4.18
C HIS A 92 3.74 -25.91 4.00
N ASP A 93 4.17 -26.28 2.80
CA ASP A 93 5.56 -26.13 2.42
C ASP A 93 5.92 -24.65 2.31
N THR A 94 6.96 -24.26 3.05
CA THR A 94 7.46 -22.88 3.10
C THR A 94 8.98 -22.86 3.07
N GLU A 95 9.55 -21.84 2.44
CA GLU A 95 10.99 -21.67 2.28
C GLU A 95 11.42 -20.31 2.81
N PRO A 96 12.65 -20.18 3.36
CA PRO A 96 13.22 -18.88 3.67
C PRO A 96 13.23 -17.98 2.44
N SER A 97 12.82 -16.74 2.62
CA SER A 97 12.76 -15.72 1.58
C SER A 97 13.67 -14.55 1.90
N THR A 98 14.34 -14.02 0.88
CA THR A 98 15.06 -12.74 0.94
C THR A 98 14.14 -11.56 0.64
N HIS A 99 12.91 -11.80 0.21
CA HIS A 99 11.94 -10.75 -0.09
C HIS A 99 11.32 -10.21 1.21
N ARG A 100 11.39 -8.88 1.38
CA ARG A 100 10.65 -8.19 2.44
C ARG A 100 9.24 -7.83 1.94
N PRO A 101 8.20 -7.95 2.78
CA PRO A 101 6.86 -7.48 2.43
C PRO A 101 6.87 -5.98 2.15
N ALA A 102 6.23 -5.57 1.07
CA ALA A 102 6.10 -4.17 0.67
C ALA A 102 4.70 -3.65 1.01
N VAL A 103 4.39 -3.58 2.31
CA VAL A 103 3.09 -3.11 2.81
C VAL A 103 2.94 -1.60 2.65
N GLN A 104 1.71 -1.10 2.76
CA GLN A 104 1.45 0.33 2.88
C GLN A 104 2.29 0.99 3.97
N LYS A 105 2.78 2.20 3.70
CA LYS A 105 3.72 2.95 4.55
C LYS A 105 3.36 2.98 6.04
N PRO A 106 2.08 3.19 6.46
CA PRO A 106 1.75 3.22 7.88
C PRO A 106 1.97 1.89 8.62
N LEU A 107 2.05 0.76 7.90
CA LEU A 107 2.30 -0.57 8.47
C LEU A 107 3.79 -0.95 8.50
N GLU A 108 4.67 -0.20 7.83
CA GLU A 108 6.08 -0.60 7.65
C GLU A 108 6.84 -0.77 8.98
N ALA A 109 6.47 0.02 10.00
CA ALA A 109 7.06 -0.02 11.34
C ALA A 109 6.68 -1.30 12.12
N ASP A 110 5.53 -1.90 11.79
CA ASP A 110 5.04 -3.12 12.44
C ASP A 110 5.64 -4.38 11.77
N VAL A 111 6.13 -4.28 10.53
CA VAL A 111 6.70 -5.41 9.80
C VAL A 111 8.02 -5.85 10.43
N PRO A 112 8.15 -7.12 10.87
CA PRO A 112 9.39 -7.64 11.42
C PRO A 112 10.59 -7.51 10.46
N ALA A 113 11.80 -7.60 11.02
CA ALA A 113 13.02 -7.57 10.22
C ALA A 113 13.19 -8.83 9.34
N GLY A 114 12.52 -9.93 9.67
CA GLY A 114 12.73 -11.24 9.06
C GLY A 114 13.89 -12.02 9.71
N PRO A 115 14.37 -13.11 9.07
CA PRO A 115 13.99 -13.57 7.72
C PRO A 115 12.57 -14.14 7.68
N PHE A 116 11.88 -13.92 6.56
CA PHE A 116 10.53 -14.44 6.36
C PHE A 116 10.55 -15.83 5.73
N ARG A 117 9.48 -16.59 5.92
CA ARG A 117 9.17 -17.78 5.12
C ARG A 117 7.95 -17.53 4.23
N THR A 118 7.98 -18.04 3.00
CA THR A 118 6.87 -17.93 2.04
C THR A 118 6.71 -19.25 1.28
N GLY A 119 5.60 -19.44 0.57
CA GLY A 119 5.34 -20.65 -0.20
C GLY A 119 4.06 -20.56 -1.01
N VAL A 120 3.99 -21.33 -2.11
CA VAL A 120 2.81 -21.33 -3.00
C VAL A 120 1.59 -21.90 -2.29
N GLU A 121 1.74 -23.03 -1.60
CA GLU A 121 0.62 -23.64 -0.86
C GLU A 121 0.10 -22.72 0.25
N LEU A 122 1.01 -22.04 0.94
CA LEU A 122 0.67 -21.04 1.95
C LEU A 122 -0.12 -19.87 1.34
N ASN A 123 0.32 -19.33 0.20
CA ASN A 123 -0.39 -18.27 -0.50
C ASN A 123 -1.82 -18.69 -0.90
N MET A 124 -1.98 -19.92 -1.39
CA MET A 124 -3.28 -20.49 -1.75
C MET A 124 -4.20 -20.64 -0.53
N ALA A 125 -3.67 -21.05 0.63
CA ALA A 125 -4.44 -21.17 1.87
C ALA A 125 -5.00 -19.83 2.37
N PHE A 126 -4.37 -18.71 2.00
CA PHE A 126 -4.79 -17.34 2.32
C PHE A 126 -5.47 -16.61 1.17
N SER A 127 -5.83 -17.31 0.09
CA SER A 127 -6.44 -16.72 -1.12
C SER A 127 -7.90 -17.19 -1.26
N PRO A 128 -8.83 -16.75 -0.38
CA PRO A 128 -10.22 -17.17 -0.43
C PRO A 128 -10.94 -16.56 -1.64
N GLY A 129 -11.81 -17.35 -2.28
CA GLY A 129 -12.66 -16.88 -3.36
C GLY A 129 -11.86 -16.36 -4.55
N ARG A 130 -11.94 -15.05 -4.82
CA ARG A 130 -11.23 -14.36 -5.92
C ARG A 130 -10.00 -13.59 -5.47
N MET A 131 -9.67 -13.63 -4.18
CA MET A 131 -8.46 -12.97 -3.66
C MET A 131 -7.21 -13.69 -4.13
N SER A 132 -6.16 -12.92 -4.41
CA SER A 132 -4.79 -13.39 -4.54
C SER A 132 -3.99 -12.80 -3.40
N THR A 133 -3.35 -13.66 -2.60
CA THR A 133 -2.64 -13.25 -1.38
C THR A 133 -1.20 -13.75 -1.39
N ARG A 134 -0.25 -12.85 -1.13
CA ARG A 134 1.12 -13.19 -0.74
C ARG A 134 1.25 -13.20 0.77
N VAL A 135 1.84 -14.25 1.32
CA VAL A 135 2.00 -14.48 2.74
C VAL A 135 3.47 -14.59 3.11
N PHE A 136 3.82 -13.92 4.20
CA PHE A 136 5.16 -13.95 4.79
C PHE A 136 5.05 -14.29 6.27
N LEU A 137 5.67 -15.38 6.68
CA LEU A 137 5.70 -15.82 8.08
C LEU A 137 7.01 -15.35 8.72
N ASP A 138 6.93 -14.77 9.93
CA ASP A 138 8.06 -14.59 10.85
C ASP A 138 7.85 -15.50 12.07
N PRO A 139 8.27 -16.79 12.01
CA PRO A 139 8.04 -17.75 13.10
C PRO A 139 8.61 -17.32 14.47
N PRO A 140 9.79 -16.69 14.58
CA PRO A 140 10.32 -16.24 15.86
C PRO A 140 9.40 -15.28 16.64
N ARG A 141 8.53 -14.55 15.93
CA ARG A 141 7.57 -13.62 16.52
C ARG A 141 6.13 -14.05 16.30
N ASP A 142 5.86 -15.25 15.80
CA ASP A 142 4.51 -15.70 15.44
C ASP A 142 3.73 -14.66 14.61
N THR A 143 4.41 -13.90 13.74
CA THR A 143 3.81 -12.82 12.94
C THR A 143 3.57 -13.28 11.50
N VAL A 144 2.40 -12.96 10.97
CA VAL A 144 2.00 -13.19 9.57
C VAL A 144 1.80 -11.85 8.89
N VAL A 145 2.50 -11.61 7.78
CA VAL A 145 2.29 -10.42 6.94
C VAL A 145 1.58 -10.83 5.67
N LEU A 146 0.48 -10.13 5.35
CA LEU A 146 -0.38 -10.40 4.19
C LEU A 146 -0.34 -9.23 3.22
N GLN A 147 -0.31 -9.57 1.93
CA GLN A 147 -0.57 -8.62 0.84
C GLN A 147 -1.59 -9.26 -0.10
N SER A 148 -2.82 -8.78 -0.06
CA SER A 148 -3.96 -9.38 -0.75
C SER A 148 -4.59 -8.39 -1.72
N SER A 149 -5.09 -8.91 -2.84
CA SER A 149 -5.84 -8.14 -3.83
C SER A 149 -6.99 -8.96 -4.42
N GLU A 150 -8.10 -8.30 -4.70
CA GLU A 150 -9.23 -8.83 -5.45
C GLU A 150 -9.56 -7.86 -6.58
N ILE A 151 -9.73 -8.38 -7.79
CA ILE A 151 -10.09 -7.60 -8.98
C ILE A 151 -11.42 -8.14 -9.52
N SER A 152 -12.40 -7.24 -9.69
CA SER A 152 -13.76 -7.52 -10.17
C SER A 152 -14.12 -6.69 -11.40
#